data_AF-A0A7S8CD39-F1
#
_entry.id   AF-A0A7S8CD39-F1
#
_cell.length_a   1.000
_cell.length_b   1.000
_cell.length_c   1.000
_cell.angle_alpha   90.00
_cell.angle_beta   90.00
_cell.angle_gamma   90.00
#
_symmetry.space_group_name_H-M   'P 1'
#
loop_
_entity.id
_entity.type
_entity.pdbx_description
1 polymer ?
#
loop_
_entity_poly.entity_id
_entity_poly.type
_entity_poly.pdbx_seq_one_letter_code
_entity_poly.pdbx_strand_id
1 'polypeptide(L)' 'MPNCFQCQYFYVTWDKHHPRGCKAYGFKTKEMPSMTVKKASGQECLKFLEKKK' A
#
# COMPACT_ATOMS: atom_id res chain seq x y z
N MET A 1 -10.28 -7.19 4.75
CA MET A 1 -9.08 -6.53 5.31
C MET A 1 -7.80 -7.04 4.62
N PRO A 2 -7.39 -6.43 3.49
CA PRO A 2 -6.23 -6.88 2.70
C PRO A 2 -4.89 -6.53 3.37
N ASN A 3 -4.00 -7.53 3.48
CA ASN A 3 -2.66 -7.37 4.06
C ASN A 3 -1.69 -6.76 3.05
N CYS A 4 -1.39 -5.47 3.16
CA CYS A 4 -0.42 -4.81 2.27
C CYS A 4 0.97 -5.47 2.24
N PHE A 5 1.39 -6.14 3.30
CA PHE A 5 2.66 -6.90 3.32
C PHE A 5 2.68 -8.06 2.32
N GLN A 6 1.52 -8.66 2.06
CA GLN A 6 1.35 -9.71 1.06
C GLN A 6 1.10 -9.13 -0.33
N CYS A 7 1.08 -7.80 -0.51
CA CYS A 7 0.82 -7.20 -1.81
C CYS A 7 2.08 -7.17 -2.66
N GLN A 8 1.97 -7.53 -3.95
CA GLN A 8 3.07 -7.43 -4.91
C GLN A 8 3.48 -5.99 -5.19
N TYR A 9 2.52 -5.07 -5.12
CA TYR A 9 2.74 -3.64 -5.33
C TYR A 9 3.28 -2.91 -4.10
N PHE A 10 3.34 -3.56 -2.94
CA PHE A 10 3.92 -2.97 -1.75
C PHE A 10 5.44 -2.94 -1.89
N TYR A 11 6.01 -1.74 -1.73
CA TYR A 11 7.45 -1.55 -1.72
C TYR A 11 7.82 -0.66 -0.53
N VAL A 12 9.00 -0.90 0.03
CA VAL A 12 9.56 -0.06 1.07
C VAL A 12 10.31 1.06 0.39
N THR A 13 10.03 2.29 0.80
CA THR A 13 10.74 3.48 0.38
C THR A 13 11.80 3.82 1.41
N TRP A 14 12.97 4.28 0.96
CA TRP A 14 14.06 4.72 1.83
C TRP A 14 13.87 6.15 2.36
N ASP A 15 12.66 6.70 2.20
CA ASP A 15 12.25 8.02 2.66
C ASP A 15 11.86 7.96 4.15
N LYS A 16 12.54 8.73 5.01
CA LYS A 16 12.23 8.81 6.45
C LYS A 16 10.79 9.27 6.73
N HIS A 17 10.25 10.16 5.90
CA HIS A 17 8.89 10.68 6.06
C HIS A 17 7.83 9.68 5.59
N HIS A 18 8.13 8.88 4.58
CA HIS A 18 7.20 7.92 3.99
C HIS A 18 7.95 6.63 3.69
N PRO A 19 8.11 5.71 4.65
CA PRO A 19 8.84 4.45 4.44
C PRO A 19 8.05 3.38 3.66
N ARG A 20 6.78 3.60 3.34
CA ARG A 20 5.92 2.61 2.68
C ARG A 20 5.33 3.19 1.40
N GLY A 21 5.49 2.48 0.30
CA GLY A 21 4.92 2.84 -0.99
C GLY A 21 3.94 1.80 -1.51
N CYS A 22 2.95 2.26 -2.28
CA CYS A 22 2.08 1.38 -3.06
C CYS A 22 2.25 1.68 -4.54
N LYS A 23 2.81 0.73 -5.30
CA LYS A 23 3.15 0.92 -6.72
C LYS A 23 1.90 0.94 -7.61
N ALA A 24 0.85 0.24 -7.21
CA ALA A 24 -0.43 0.21 -7.94
C ALA A 24 -1.12 1.58 -8.00
N TYR A 25 -0.99 2.37 -6.93
CA TYR A 25 -1.58 3.71 -6.86
C TYR A 25 -0.54 4.83 -7.02
N GLY A 26 0.76 4.50 -7.06
CA GLY A 26 1.82 5.48 -7.27
C GLY A 26 2.10 6.43 -6.11
N PHE A 27 1.62 6.14 -4.89
CA PHE A 27 1.84 7.01 -3.73
C PHE A 27 2.77 6.38 -2.68
N LYS A 28 3.37 7.25 -1.87
CA LYS A 28 4.17 6.93 -0.69
C LYS A 28 3.42 7.42 0.55
N THR A 29 3.44 6.65 1.63
CA THR A 29 2.78 6.96 2.89
C THR A 29 3.64 6.53 4.08
N LYS A 30 3.41 7.19 5.22
CA LYS A 30 3.92 6.70 6.49
C LYS A 30 2.99 5.69 7.12
N GLU A 31 1.70 5.71 6.84
CA GLU A 31 0.75 4.75 7.40
C GLU A 31 0.75 3.45 6.58
N MET A 32 -0.10 2.49 6.93
CA MET A 32 -0.30 1.32 6.08
C MET A 32 -0.95 1.79 4.76
N PRO A 33 -0.46 1.40 3.58
CA PRO A 33 -1.07 1.83 2.32
C PRO A 33 -2.54 1.38 2.21
N SER A 34 -2.96 0.28 2.84
CA SER A 34 -4.38 -0.12 2.94
C SER A 34 -5.23 0.92 3.67
N MET A 35 -4.71 1.48 4.77
CA MET A 35 -5.36 2.55 5.54
C MET A 35 -5.43 3.84 4.72
N THR A 36 -4.33 4.23 4.07
CA THR A 36 -4.30 5.42 3.22
C THR A 36 -5.24 5.28 2.02
N VAL A 37 -5.28 4.12 1.35
CA VAL A 37 -6.23 3.85 0.26
C VAL A 37 -7.67 3.90 0.76
N LYS A 38 -7.96 3.31 1.93
CA LYS A 38 -9.30 3.37 2.53
C LYS A 38 -9.72 4.80 2.88
N LYS A 39 -8.80 5.60 3.44
CA LYS A 39 -9.04 7.02 3.75
C LYS A 39 -9.23 7.87 2.49
N ALA A 40 -8.41 7.65 1.46
CA ALA A 40 -8.42 8.46 0.24
C ALA A 40 -9.56 8.08 -0.72
N SER A 41 -9.80 6.78 -0.90
CA SER A 41 -10.76 6.25 -1.87
C SER A 41 -12.10 5.88 -1.24
N GLY A 42 -12.21 5.87 0.09
CA GLY A 42 -13.40 5.40 0.82
C GLY A 42 -13.63 3.88 0.77
N GLN A 43 -12.83 3.14 -0.01
CA GLN A 43 -12.98 1.71 -0.27
C GLN A 43 -11.69 0.94 0.05
N GLU A 44 -11.80 -0.35 0.35
CA GLU A 44 -10.64 -1.23 0.54
C GLU A 44 -9.79 -1.32 -0.75
N CYS A 45 -8.51 -1.70 -0.61
CA CYS A 45 -7.56 -1.72 -1.71
C CYS A 45 -8.00 -2.68 -2.84
N LEU A 46 -8.64 -2.14 -3.89
CA LEU A 46 -9.12 -2.89 -5.07
C LEU A 46 -7.99 -3.45 -5.94
N LYS A 47 -6.81 -2.81 -5.88
CA LYS A 47 -5.59 -3.24 -6.58
C LYS A 47 -4.70 -4.15 -5.72
N PHE A 48 -5.23 -4.69 -4.61
CA PHE A 48 -4.49 -5.65 -3.81
C PHE A 48 -4.24 -6.91 -4.64
N LEU A 49 -2.97 -7.28 -4.78
CA LEU A 49 -2.55 -8.43 -5.56
C LEU A 49 -1.58 -9.22 -4.71
N GLU A 50 -1.99 -10.41 -4.30
CA GLU A 50 -1.20 -11.24 -3.42
C GLU A 50 0.11 -11.66 -4.12
N LYS A 51 1.25 -11.48 -3.45
CA LYS A 51 2.52 -12.10 -3.83
C LYS A 51 2.33 -13.60 -3.73
N LYS A 52 2.03 -14.26 -4.84
CA LYS A 52 2.19 -15.69 -4.95
C LYS A 52 3.67 -16.01 -4.76
N LYS A 53 3.94 -16.85 -3.76
CA LYS A 53 5.26 -17.41 -3.48
C LYS A 53 5.63 -18.43 -4.55
#